data_AF-A0A4Y7JNC3-F1
#
_entry.id   AF-A0A4Y7JNC3-F1
#
_cell.length_a   1.000
_cell.length_b   1.000
_cell.length_c   1.000
_cell.angle_alpha   90.00
_cell.angle_beta   90.00
_cell.angle_gamma   90.00
#
_symmetry.space_group_name_H-M   'P 1'
#
loop_
_entity.id
_entity.type
_entity.pdbx_description
1 polymer ?
#
loop_
_entity_poly.entity_id
_entity_poly.type
_entity_poly.pdbx_seq_one_letter_code
_entity_poly.pdbx_strand_id
1 'polypeptide(L)'
;MIIITSSYSNSHRAHLLLMNVLLMVLAVFTMSCHRSSSVTPLESKPRAIFVFGDSLVDPGNNNYISGTLAKNNFYPFGIDFPIGKTFTGCFTNGRTIIDIIGEELGVKDYIPPYMDPTTVGDVVLRGVNYASGGAGILNDTGAIFGNRFNMDAQLDNFANTRNYIISNISGVGSKKLLEKALFLVVMGSNEFIDNYFTPIVSIPKQKLVSPEIFVDSMISKFRLQLTRLYKMDARKIAVANVGPVGCIPIERALNYKSWYTTSDSCISAMNNAAMVFNKKLKSLIIELNSNLVQSKFVYVDSYGVISHIFHNYKSYGFEDYKTACWKVLPDSSWKLYKPAPLVCKDRSNSTNSATPLESHDMDEPRAMYIFGDSLVDAGNINYINPLTKNNNYPNGIDFPSGKRFTGRSTNGRTVVDII
;
A
#
# COMPACT_ATOMS: atom_id res chain seq x y z
N MET A 1 23.89 15.18 92.83
CA MET A 1 24.70 14.96 91.62
C MET A 1 23.81 14.22 90.62
N ILE A 2 23.65 14.81 89.44
CA ILE A 2 22.60 14.51 88.46
C ILE A 2 22.71 13.09 87.89
N ILE A 3 21.58 12.36 87.83
CA ILE A 3 21.42 11.09 87.12
C ILE A 3 21.15 11.43 85.64
N ILE A 4 22.16 11.30 84.79
CA ILE A 4 22.01 11.20 83.33
C ILE A 4 22.94 10.08 82.87
N THR A 5 22.38 8.94 82.48
CA THR A 5 22.74 8.16 81.28
C THR A 5 21.90 6.87 81.21
N SER A 6 20.58 7.01 81.03
CA SER A 6 19.68 5.91 80.62
C SER A 6 19.06 6.17 79.23
N SER A 7 19.27 7.35 78.66
CA SER A 7 18.63 7.77 77.40
C SER A 7 19.33 7.21 76.14
N TYR A 8 20.61 6.82 76.21
CA TYR A 8 21.39 6.42 75.03
C TYR A 8 21.02 5.03 74.49
N SER A 9 20.63 4.09 75.36
CA SER A 9 20.30 2.70 74.96
C SER A 9 18.96 2.58 74.24
N ASN A 10 17.96 3.35 74.66
CA ASN A 10 16.62 3.30 74.06
C ASN A 10 16.55 4.02 72.71
N SER A 11 17.30 5.11 72.53
CA SER A 11 17.44 5.78 71.23
C SER A 11 18.08 4.85 70.19
N HIS A 12 19.15 4.13 70.54
CA HIS A 12 19.79 3.19 69.61
C HIS A 12 18.87 2.04 69.19
N ARG A 13 18.07 1.48 70.12
CA ARG A 13 17.09 0.43 69.78
C ARG A 13 15.95 0.96 68.91
N ALA A 14 15.48 2.18 69.17
CA ALA A 14 14.46 2.83 68.35
C ALA A 14 14.97 3.12 66.93
N HIS A 15 16.21 3.60 66.78
CA HIS A 15 16.84 3.81 65.47
C HIS A 15 17.07 2.50 64.70
N LEU A 16 17.46 1.42 65.39
CA LEU A 16 17.62 0.10 64.76
C LEU A 16 16.28 -0.47 64.28
N LEU A 17 15.22 -0.32 65.07
CA LEU A 17 13.86 -0.73 64.71
C LEU A 17 13.33 0.10 63.53
N LEU A 18 13.56 1.42 63.51
CA LEU A 18 13.18 2.28 62.39
C LEU A 18 13.95 1.93 61.12
N MET A 19 15.25 1.65 61.20
CA MET A 19 16.03 1.19 60.03
C MET A 19 15.53 -0.15 59.50
N ASN A 20 15.21 -1.11 60.37
CA ASN A 20 14.70 -2.43 59.94
C ASN A 20 13.30 -2.32 59.32
N VAL A 21 12.43 -1.47 59.86
CA VAL A 21 11.11 -1.20 59.27
C VAL A 21 11.27 -0.49 57.92
N LEU A 22 12.17 0.49 57.80
CA LEU A 22 12.44 1.19 56.55
C LEU A 22 13.02 0.24 55.48
N LEU A 23 13.92 -0.67 55.86
CA LEU A 23 14.46 -1.72 54.99
C LEU A 23 13.39 -2.70 54.54
N MET A 24 12.47 -3.11 55.43
CA MET A 24 11.35 -3.98 55.05
C MET A 24 10.34 -3.27 54.13
N VAL A 25 10.07 -1.98 54.36
CA VAL A 25 9.21 -1.18 53.47
C VAL A 25 9.88 -0.98 52.10
N LEU A 26 11.19 -0.70 52.05
CA LEU A 26 11.94 -0.66 50.78
C LEU A 26 11.94 -2.02 50.07
N ALA A 27 12.11 -3.14 50.80
CA ALA A 27 12.06 -4.48 50.21
C ALA A 27 10.67 -4.79 49.61
N VAL A 28 9.58 -4.41 50.30
CA VAL A 28 8.20 -4.55 49.79
C VAL A 28 7.96 -3.64 48.58
N PHE A 29 8.44 -2.40 48.58
CA PHE A 29 8.36 -1.51 47.41
C PHE A 29 9.18 -2.02 46.22
N THR A 30 10.35 -2.62 46.43
CA THR A 30 11.12 -3.26 45.35
C THR A 30 10.46 -4.53 44.81
N MET A 31 9.78 -5.31 45.67
CA MET A 31 9.01 -6.48 45.24
C MET A 31 7.67 -6.11 44.54
N SER A 32 7.07 -4.96 44.87
CA SER A 32 5.89 -4.43 44.18
C SER A 32 6.21 -3.71 42.86
N CYS A 33 7.48 -3.35 42.61
CA CYS A 33 7.96 -2.78 41.34
C CYS A 33 8.65 -3.81 40.42
N HIS A 34 8.63 -5.11 40.74
CA HIS A 34 9.14 -6.18 39.87
C HIS A 34 8.05 -7.12 39.33
N ARG A 35 6.81 -6.63 39.23
CA ARG A 35 5.94 -7.04 38.12
C ARG A 35 6.27 -6.16 36.92
N SER A 36 7.47 -6.36 36.37
CA SER A 36 7.60 -6.26 34.92
C SER A 36 6.63 -7.30 34.39
N SER A 37 5.45 -6.87 33.96
CA SER A 37 4.73 -7.60 32.93
C SER A 37 5.75 -7.79 31.83
N SER A 38 6.36 -8.97 31.78
CA SER A 38 6.97 -9.45 30.56
C SER A 38 5.80 -9.49 29.59
N VAL A 39 5.57 -8.37 28.90
CA VAL A 39 5.08 -8.42 27.55
C VAL A 39 6.15 -9.23 26.85
N THR A 40 5.98 -10.55 26.85
CA THR A 40 6.53 -11.34 25.77
C THR A 40 6.11 -10.55 24.54
N PRO A 41 7.04 -10.03 23.72
CA PRO A 41 6.65 -9.57 22.40
C PRO A 41 5.82 -10.73 21.86
N LEU A 42 4.57 -10.46 21.51
CA LEU A 42 3.81 -11.44 20.77
C LEU A 42 4.76 -11.83 19.65
N GLU A 43 5.30 -13.05 19.69
CA GLU A 43 6.12 -13.57 18.63
C GLU A 43 5.13 -13.80 17.50
N SER A 44 4.72 -12.70 16.87
CA SER A 44 3.76 -12.70 15.80
C SER A 44 4.55 -13.25 14.65
N LYS A 45 4.51 -14.57 14.48
CA LYS A 45 4.95 -15.22 13.25
C LYS A 45 4.54 -14.32 12.08
N PRO A 46 5.46 -13.97 11.18
CA PRO A 46 5.13 -13.13 10.05
C PRO A 46 3.94 -13.78 9.33
N ARG A 47 2.87 -13.00 9.18
CA ARG A 47 1.62 -13.48 8.60
C ARG A 47 1.83 -13.59 7.09
N ALA A 48 1.25 -14.61 6.48
CA ALA A 48 1.27 -14.69 5.03
C ALA A 48 0.57 -13.46 4.43
N ILE A 49 1.15 -12.86 3.39
CA ILE A 49 0.55 -11.72 2.68
C ILE A 49 0.28 -12.12 1.23
N PHE A 50 -0.99 -12.13 0.82
CA PHE A 50 -1.38 -12.38 -0.56
C PHE A 50 -1.84 -11.09 -1.21
N VAL A 51 -1.32 -10.79 -2.40
CA VAL A 51 -1.53 -9.49 -3.05
C VAL A 51 -2.14 -9.67 -4.43
N PHE A 52 -3.15 -8.85 -4.72
CA PHE A 52 -3.84 -8.78 -6.00
C PHE A 52 -3.83 -7.33 -6.46
N GLY A 53 -3.55 -7.10 -7.74
CA GLY A 53 -3.57 -5.74 -8.24
C GLY A 53 -3.00 -5.51 -9.63
N ASP A 54 -2.79 -4.23 -9.93
CA ASP A 54 -2.23 -3.74 -11.19
C ASP A 54 -0.75 -3.41 -11.02
N SER A 55 -0.23 -2.55 -11.90
CA SER A 55 1.15 -2.07 -11.93
C SER A 55 1.60 -1.48 -10.59
N LEU A 56 0.70 -0.83 -9.83
CA LEU A 56 0.99 -0.20 -8.53
C LEU A 56 1.60 -1.16 -7.50
N VAL A 57 1.33 -2.46 -7.67
CA VAL A 57 1.75 -3.52 -6.75
C VAL A 57 2.36 -4.73 -7.45
N ASP A 58 2.66 -4.64 -8.75
CA ASP A 58 3.32 -5.73 -9.50
C ASP A 58 4.81 -5.83 -9.13
N PRO A 59 5.28 -6.97 -8.59
CA PRO A 59 6.67 -7.17 -8.22
C PRO A 59 7.54 -7.67 -9.39
N GLY A 60 6.99 -7.74 -10.60
CA GLY A 60 7.66 -8.24 -11.81
C GLY A 60 7.02 -9.48 -12.44
N ASN A 61 5.77 -9.82 -12.13
CA ASN A 61 5.05 -10.94 -12.77
C ASN A 61 5.00 -10.77 -14.29
N ASN A 62 4.82 -9.54 -14.77
CA ASN A 62 4.71 -9.26 -16.20
C ASN A 62 5.98 -9.58 -17.01
N ASN A 63 7.14 -9.73 -16.35
CA ASN A 63 8.37 -10.18 -17.02
C ASN A 63 8.26 -11.58 -17.63
N TYR A 64 7.34 -12.39 -17.09
CA TYR A 64 7.14 -13.79 -17.46
C TYR A 64 5.92 -13.99 -18.38
N ILE A 65 5.19 -12.91 -18.71
CA ILE A 65 3.99 -12.97 -19.55
C ILE A 65 4.40 -12.75 -21.02
N SER A 66 4.32 -13.80 -21.83
CA SER A 66 4.61 -13.67 -23.26
C SER A 66 3.54 -12.82 -23.95
N GLY A 67 3.95 -11.91 -24.82
CA GLY A 67 3.05 -11.02 -25.56
C GLY A 67 2.48 -9.85 -24.75
N THR A 68 3.03 -9.56 -23.57
CA THR A 68 2.71 -8.32 -22.84
C THR A 68 3.61 -7.15 -23.25
N LEU A 69 3.00 -5.98 -23.40
CA LEU A 69 3.66 -4.68 -23.48
C LEU A 69 3.74 -3.98 -22.12
N ALA A 70 2.94 -4.44 -21.15
CA ALA A 70 2.87 -3.93 -19.78
C ALA A 70 4.02 -4.47 -18.93
N LYS A 71 5.28 -4.17 -19.26
CA LYS A 71 6.44 -4.65 -18.50
C LYS A 71 7.51 -3.58 -18.40
N ASN A 72 8.16 -3.51 -17.25
CA ASN A 72 9.14 -2.48 -16.92
C ASN A 72 10.49 -3.07 -16.46
N ASN A 73 10.96 -4.13 -17.11
CA ASN A 73 12.27 -4.74 -16.84
C ASN A 73 13.45 -4.06 -17.54
N PHE A 74 13.43 -2.73 -17.62
CA PHE A 74 14.46 -1.94 -18.28
C PHE A 74 14.74 -0.65 -17.51
N TYR A 75 15.82 0.05 -17.85
CA TYR A 75 16.22 1.26 -17.14
C TYR A 75 15.20 2.40 -17.41
N PRO A 76 14.75 3.17 -16.41
CA PRO A 76 15.30 3.31 -15.05
C PRO A 76 14.60 2.53 -13.92
N PHE A 77 13.67 1.62 -14.22
CA PHE A 77 12.90 0.93 -13.16
C PHE A 77 13.79 0.09 -12.26
N GLY A 78 13.58 0.16 -10.95
CA GLY A 78 14.42 -0.52 -9.95
C GLY A 78 15.79 0.12 -9.70
N ILE A 79 16.09 1.32 -10.24
CA ILE A 79 17.37 2.02 -10.04
C ILE A 79 17.68 2.33 -8.56
N ASP A 80 16.65 2.52 -7.74
CA ASP A 80 16.73 2.85 -6.31
C ASP A 80 16.39 1.63 -5.42
N PHE A 81 16.29 0.43 -6.00
CA PHE A 81 16.07 -0.80 -5.24
C PHE A 81 17.32 -1.14 -4.40
N PRO A 82 17.18 -1.57 -3.13
CA PRO A 82 18.32 -1.97 -2.30
C PRO A 82 19.22 -3.02 -3.00
N ILE A 83 20.54 -2.76 -2.98
CA ILE A 83 21.69 -3.43 -3.62
C ILE A 83 21.39 -4.70 -4.47
N GLY A 84 21.71 -4.63 -5.76
CA GLY A 84 21.98 -5.79 -6.63
C GLY A 84 20.87 -6.19 -7.60
N LYS A 85 19.70 -5.55 -7.59
CA LYS A 85 18.59 -5.81 -8.52
C LYS A 85 18.12 -4.52 -9.20
N THR A 86 18.66 -4.21 -10.38
CA THR A 86 18.32 -2.97 -11.10
C THR A 86 17.20 -3.12 -12.13
N PHE A 87 16.54 -4.28 -12.23
CA PHE A 87 15.42 -4.54 -13.16
C PHE A 87 14.43 -5.55 -12.56
N THR A 88 13.77 -5.19 -11.46
CA THR A 88 12.79 -6.08 -10.79
C THR A 88 11.57 -6.34 -11.67
N GLY A 89 11.23 -5.43 -12.60
CA GLY A 89 9.96 -5.42 -13.31
C GLY A 89 8.86 -4.68 -12.56
N CYS A 90 9.15 -4.14 -11.38
CA CYS A 90 8.25 -3.25 -10.66
C CYS A 90 8.07 -1.93 -11.43
N PHE A 91 6.88 -1.36 -11.34
CA PHE A 91 6.55 -0.07 -11.90
C PHE A 91 6.87 1.02 -10.88
N THR A 92 8.15 1.13 -10.54
CA THR A 92 8.68 2.16 -9.63
C THR A 92 10.21 2.16 -9.73
N ASN A 93 10.84 3.22 -9.23
CA ASN A 93 12.29 3.26 -9.10
C ASN A 93 12.82 2.30 -8.04
N GLY A 94 12.00 1.84 -7.08
CA GLY A 94 12.47 1.03 -5.96
C GLY A 94 11.42 0.08 -5.40
N ARG A 95 11.23 0.16 -4.08
CA ARG A 95 10.23 -0.65 -3.35
C ARG A 95 8.81 -0.24 -3.76
N THR A 96 7.93 -1.22 -3.91
CA THR A 96 6.49 -1.01 -4.05
C THR A 96 5.86 -0.66 -2.70
N ILE A 97 4.62 -0.20 -2.72
CA ILE A 97 3.82 0.01 -1.51
C ILE A 97 3.67 -1.27 -0.66
N ILE A 98 3.66 -2.43 -1.30
CA ILE A 98 3.56 -3.74 -0.64
C ILE A 98 4.83 -4.08 0.11
N ASP A 99 5.99 -3.79 -0.49
CA ASP A 99 7.28 -4.01 0.14
C ASP A 99 7.38 -3.20 1.44
N ILE A 100 6.91 -1.95 1.40
CA ILE A 100 6.90 -1.04 2.54
C ILE A 100 5.92 -1.53 3.62
N ILE A 101 4.69 -1.89 3.24
CA ILE A 101 3.74 -2.50 4.19
C ILE A 101 4.33 -3.78 4.81
N GLY A 102 4.98 -4.62 4.03
CA GLY A 102 5.63 -5.84 4.51
C GLY A 102 6.71 -5.54 5.55
N GLU A 103 7.60 -4.60 5.26
CA GLU A 103 8.66 -4.15 6.16
C GLU A 103 8.09 -3.58 7.48
N GLU A 104 7.09 -2.69 7.41
CA GLU A 104 6.43 -2.11 8.58
C GLU A 104 5.68 -3.17 9.42
N LEU A 105 5.25 -4.27 8.80
CA LEU A 105 4.65 -5.43 9.48
C LEU A 105 5.69 -6.46 9.97
N GLY A 106 6.99 -6.18 9.81
CA GLY A 106 8.08 -7.05 10.25
C GLY A 106 8.28 -8.29 9.37
N VAL A 107 7.80 -8.27 8.13
CA VAL A 107 8.11 -9.31 7.14
C VAL A 107 9.56 -9.15 6.70
N LYS A 108 10.35 -10.21 6.83
CA LYS A 108 11.81 -10.17 6.59
C LYS A 108 12.21 -10.11 5.12
N ASP A 109 11.44 -10.75 4.24
CA ASP A 109 11.70 -10.79 2.81
C ASP A 109 10.51 -10.24 2.03
N TYR A 110 10.76 -9.69 0.84
CA TYR A 110 9.71 -9.23 -0.06
C TYR A 110 8.76 -10.35 -0.48
N ILE A 111 7.50 -9.98 -0.71
CA ILE A 111 6.48 -10.92 -1.16
C ILE A 111 6.78 -11.32 -2.61
N PRO A 112 6.98 -12.61 -2.90
CA PRO A 112 7.51 -13.04 -4.19
C PRO A 112 6.46 -12.95 -5.32
N PRO A 113 6.87 -12.73 -6.58
CA PRO A 113 5.99 -12.77 -7.74
C PRO A 113 5.47 -14.20 -7.95
N TYR A 114 4.18 -14.38 -8.21
CA TYR A 114 3.63 -15.69 -8.56
C TYR A 114 4.34 -16.35 -9.75
N MET A 115 4.73 -15.58 -10.76
CA MET A 115 5.34 -16.11 -11.98
C MET A 115 6.84 -16.36 -11.89
N ASP A 116 7.50 -15.94 -10.81
CA ASP A 116 8.93 -16.20 -10.65
C ASP A 116 9.17 -17.71 -10.46
N PRO A 117 10.06 -18.34 -11.25
CA PRO A 117 10.36 -19.77 -11.13
C PRO A 117 10.86 -20.19 -9.73
N THR A 118 11.34 -19.24 -8.93
CA THR A 118 11.79 -19.46 -7.56
C THR A 118 10.66 -19.42 -6.52
N THR A 119 9.44 -19.01 -6.91
CA THR A 119 8.25 -18.97 -6.05
C THR A 119 7.63 -20.37 -5.91
N VAL A 120 8.36 -21.25 -5.25
CA VAL A 120 8.00 -22.66 -5.04
C VAL A 120 8.28 -23.09 -3.60
N GLY A 121 7.68 -24.20 -3.16
CA GLY A 121 7.96 -24.75 -1.84
C GLY A 121 7.44 -23.87 -0.70
N ASP A 122 8.19 -23.86 0.41
CA ASP A 122 7.83 -23.14 1.64
C ASP A 122 7.78 -21.61 1.46
N VAL A 123 8.36 -21.07 0.38
CA VAL A 123 8.29 -19.64 0.03
C VAL A 123 6.84 -19.19 -0.08
N VAL A 124 5.99 -20.02 -0.69
CA VAL A 124 4.56 -19.76 -0.92
C VAL A 124 3.78 -19.61 0.40
N LEU A 125 4.24 -20.26 1.47
CA LEU A 125 3.57 -20.25 2.78
C LEU A 125 3.65 -18.88 3.47
N ARG A 126 4.55 -18.00 3.01
CA ARG A 126 4.71 -16.63 3.53
C ARG A 126 3.92 -15.61 2.73
N GLY A 127 3.19 -16.05 1.71
CA GLY A 127 2.45 -15.15 0.82
C GLY A 127 3.03 -15.11 -0.59
N VAL A 128 2.22 -14.63 -1.52
CA VAL A 128 2.54 -14.53 -2.94
C VAL A 128 1.81 -13.32 -3.51
N ASN A 129 2.46 -12.61 -4.42
CA ASN A 129 1.89 -11.47 -5.10
C ASN A 129 1.53 -11.83 -6.55
N TYR A 130 0.24 -11.71 -6.87
CA TYR A 130 -0.38 -12.08 -8.14
C TYR A 130 -0.61 -10.89 -9.07
N ALA A 131 -0.25 -9.68 -8.63
CA ALA A 131 -0.50 -8.46 -9.37
C ALA A 131 0.15 -8.46 -10.75
N SER A 132 -0.43 -7.70 -11.68
CA SER A 132 0.01 -7.68 -13.07
C SER A 132 -0.21 -6.29 -13.68
N GLY A 133 0.84 -5.70 -14.27
CA GLY A 133 0.72 -4.47 -15.06
C GLY A 133 -0.40 -4.54 -16.09
N GLY A 134 -1.15 -3.45 -16.23
CA GLY A 134 -2.33 -3.35 -17.11
C GLY A 134 -3.56 -4.15 -16.66
N ALA A 135 -3.54 -4.81 -15.50
CA ALA A 135 -4.68 -5.56 -15.01
C ALA A 135 -5.85 -4.67 -14.59
N GLY A 136 -7.05 -5.23 -14.62
CA GLY A 136 -8.25 -4.57 -14.11
C GLY A 136 -9.24 -5.54 -13.47
N ILE A 137 -10.26 -4.96 -12.84
CA ILE A 137 -11.48 -5.60 -12.35
C ILE A 137 -12.23 -6.27 -13.51
N LEU A 138 -12.39 -5.56 -14.63
CA LEU A 138 -13.03 -6.09 -15.82
C LEU A 138 -12.04 -6.85 -16.70
N ASN A 139 -12.48 -7.97 -17.27
CA ASN A 139 -11.60 -8.89 -17.98
C ASN A 139 -11.05 -8.33 -19.30
N ASP A 140 -11.64 -7.25 -19.84
CA ASP A 140 -11.23 -6.54 -21.05
C ASP A 140 -10.27 -5.37 -20.77
N THR A 141 -10.22 -4.85 -19.55
CA THR A 141 -9.34 -3.74 -19.15
C THR A 141 -7.87 -4.05 -19.50
N GLY A 142 -7.15 -3.04 -20.01
CA GLY A 142 -5.73 -3.15 -20.36
C GLY A 142 -5.40 -4.09 -21.51
N ALA A 143 -6.38 -4.57 -22.27
CA ALA A 143 -6.15 -5.42 -23.44
C ALA A 143 -5.28 -4.75 -24.53
N ILE A 144 -5.18 -3.42 -24.51
CA ILE A 144 -4.28 -2.64 -25.38
C ILE A 144 -2.81 -3.00 -25.19
N PHE A 145 -2.44 -3.54 -24.03
CA PHE A 145 -1.07 -3.99 -23.73
C PHE A 145 -0.85 -5.48 -24.04
N GLY A 146 -1.81 -6.14 -24.68
CA GLY A 146 -1.75 -7.57 -24.97
C GLY A 146 -2.07 -8.43 -23.75
N ASN A 147 -1.22 -9.41 -23.47
CA ASN A 147 -1.47 -10.37 -22.39
C ASN A 147 -1.18 -9.77 -21.01
N ARG A 148 -2.03 -10.10 -20.03
CA ARG A 148 -1.94 -9.69 -18.62
C ARG A 148 -2.85 -10.56 -17.76
N PHE A 149 -2.60 -10.65 -16.47
CA PHE A 149 -3.51 -11.32 -15.54
C PHE A 149 -4.53 -10.32 -15.00
N ASN A 150 -5.73 -10.28 -15.60
CA ASN A 150 -6.88 -9.59 -15.00
C ASN A 150 -7.23 -10.19 -13.63
N MET A 151 -8.06 -9.50 -12.85
CA MET A 151 -8.38 -9.93 -11.48
C MET A 151 -8.93 -11.36 -11.38
N ASP A 152 -9.73 -11.84 -12.35
CA ASP A 152 -10.20 -13.24 -12.34
C ASP A 152 -9.05 -14.24 -12.49
N ALA A 153 -8.09 -13.95 -13.39
CA ALA A 153 -6.91 -14.80 -13.58
C ALA A 153 -5.98 -14.77 -12.35
N GLN A 154 -5.85 -13.62 -11.68
CA GLN A 154 -5.11 -13.54 -10.42
C GLN A 154 -5.77 -14.41 -9.32
N LEU A 155 -7.10 -14.45 -9.27
CA LEU A 155 -7.84 -15.33 -8.37
C LEU A 155 -7.68 -16.81 -8.72
N ASP A 156 -7.55 -17.16 -10.00
CA ASP A 156 -7.23 -18.52 -10.44
C ASP A 156 -5.81 -18.93 -9.99
N ASN A 157 -4.84 -18.03 -10.15
CA ASN A 157 -3.47 -18.23 -9.67
C ASN A 157 -3.42 -18.42 -8.14
N PHE A 158 -4.19 -17.63 -7.39
CA PHE A 158 -4.34 -17.85 -5.95
C PHE A 158 -5.04 -19.16 -5.62
N ALA A 159 -6.04 -19.60 -6.39
CA ALA A 159 -6.69 -20.89 -6.17
C ALA A 159 -5.69 -22.05 -6.30
N ASN A 160 -4.78 -21.99 -7.28
CA ASN A 160 -3.68 -22.96 -7.43
C ASN A 160 -2.77 -22.96 -6.19
N THR A 161 -2.36 -21.77 -5.74
CA THR A 161 -1.54 -21.61 -4.54
C THR A 161 -2.24 -22.14 -3.28
N ARG A 162 -3.53 -21.83 -3.12
CA ARG A 162 -4.35 -22.33 -2.01
C ARG A 162 -4.40 -23.86 -2.03
N ASN A 163 -4.60 -24.47 -3.19
CA ASN A 163 -4.60 -25.93 -3.31
C ASN A 163 -3.25 -26.52 -2.91
N TYR A 164 -2.15 -25.90 -3.35
CA TYR A 164 -0.80 -26.29 -2.91
C TYR A 164 -0.63 -26.21 -1.39
N ILE A 165 -1.08 -25.13 -0.75
CA ILE A 165 -1.01 -24.96 0.72
C ILE A 165 -1.83 -26.05 1.44
N ILE A 166 -3.02 -26.37 0.94
CA ILE A 166 -3.89 -27.40 1.51
C ILE A 166 -3.29 -28.80 1.36
N SER A 167 -2.62 -29.08 0.25
CA SER A 167 -1.99 -30.38 0.00
C SER A 167 -0.72 -30.61 0.82
N ASN A 168 0.03 -29.55 1.14
CA ASN A 168 1.34 -29.67 1.80
C ASN A 168 1.32 -29.37 3.31
N ILE A 169 0.29 -28.70 3.82
CA ILE A 169 0.09 -28.47 5.26
C ILE A 169 -1.14 -29.23 5.73
N SER A 170 -1.04 -29.92 6.86
CA SER A 170 -2.18 -30.61 7.49
C SER A 170 -3.41 -29.69 7.60
N GLY A 171 -4.61 -30.22 7.37
CA GLY A 171 -5.82 -29.41 7.11
C GLY A 171 -6.13 -28.30 8.13
N VAL A 172 -5.85 -28.51 9.42
CA VAL A 172 -6.02 -27.48 10.46
C VAL A 172 -4.98 -26.36 10.32
N GLY A 173 -3.76 -26.69 9.90
CA GLY A 173 -2.67 -25.73 9.68
C GLY A 173 -2.89 -24.86 8.44
N SER A 174 -3.31 -25.45 7.31
CA SER A 174 -3.55 -24.72 6.06
C SER A 174 -4.68 -23.71 6.19
N LYS A 175 -5.83 -24.13 6.74
CA LYS A 175 -6.96 -23.21 7.00
C LYS A 175 -6.56 -22.07 7.94
N LYS A 176 -5.85 -22.38 9.03
CA LYS A 176 -5.40 -21.37 10.00
C LYS A 176 -4.40 -20.38 9.38
N LEU A 177 -3.55 -20.83 8.46
CA LEU A 177 -2.64 -19.95 7.72
C LEU A 177 -3.44 -18.96 6.87
N LEU A 178 -4.38 -19.44 6.06
CA LEU A 178 -5.19 -18.62 5.15
C LEU A 178 -6.09 -17.64 5.91
N GLU A 179 -6.79 -18.09 6.96
CA GLU A 179 -7.68 -17.23 7.75
C GLU A 179 -6.93 -16.14 8.54
N LYS A 180 -5.64 -16.36 8.84
CA LYS A 180 -4.78 -15.37 9.51
C LYS A 180 -3.98 -14.49 8.56
N ALA A 181 -3.90 -14.88 7.29
CA ALA A 181 -3.18 -14.14 6.26
C ALA A 181 -3.83 -12.78 5.99
N LEU A 182 -3.03 -11.83 5.53
CA LEU A 182 -3.49 -10.54 5.03
C LEU A 182 -3.65 -10.61 3.51
N PHE A 183 -4.77 -10.11 3.02
CA PHE A 183 -5.07 -10.03 1.60
C PHE A 183 -5.14 -8.56 1.21
N LEU A 184 -4.27 -8.13 0.30
CA LEU A 184 -4.20 -6.75 -0.19
C LEU A 184 -4.70 -6.71 -1.63
N VAL A 185 -5.69 -5.85 -1.91
CA VAL A 185 -6.31 -5.73 -3.25
C VAL A 185 -6.21 -4.27 -3.72
N VAL A 186 -5.46 -4.05 -4.79
CA VAL A 186 -5.22 -2.72 -5.39
C VAL A 186 -5.60 -2.78 -6.87
N MET A 187 -6.86 -2.47 -7.18
CA MET A 187 -7.42 -2.54 -8.53
C MET A 187 -8.39 -1.38 -8.76
N GLY A 188 -8.52 -0.93 -10.01
CA GLY A 188 -9.58 0.00 -10.42
C GLY A 188 -9.11 1.17 -11.27
N SER A 189 -7.81 1.52 -11.21
CA SER A 189 -7.28 2.67 -11.94
C SER A 189 -7.38 2.44 -13.46
N ASN A 190 -6.98 1.24 -13.90
CA ASN A 190 -6.93 0.86 -15.31
C ASN A 190 -8.32 0.85 -15.98
N GLU A 191 -9.41 0.70 -15.23
CA GLU A 191 -10.76 0.86 -15.78
C GLU A 191 -11.03 2.26 -16.33
N PHE A 192 -10.36 3.27 -15.80
CA PHE A 192 -10.51 4.64 -16.28
C PHE A 192 -9.48 4.97 -17.36
N ILE A 193 -8.20 4.67 -17.13
CA ILE A 193 -7.10 5.12 -17.99
C ILE A 193 -6.82 4.18 -19.19
N ASP A 194 -7.04 2.87 -19.02
CA ASP A 194 -6.77 1.82 -20.02
C ASP A 194 -8.03 1.10 -20.50
N ASN A 195 -9.21 1.69 -20.24
CA ASN A 195 -10.48 1.20 -20.72
C ASN A 195 -11.47 2.33 -21.04
N TYR A 196 -12.09 2.96 -20.04
CA TYR A 196 -13.24 3.85 -20.28
C TYR A 196 -12.85 5.18 -20.94
N PHE A 197 -11.71 5.79 -20.59
CA PHE A 197 -11.28 7.07 -21.16
C PHE A 197 -10.20 6.94 -22.25
N THR A 198 -9.81 5.72 -22.62
CA THR A 198 -8.81 5.46 -23.67
C THR A 198 -9.34 5.78 -25.07
N PRO A 199 -8.88 6.86 -25.75
CA PRO A 199 -9.59 7.45 -26.89
C PRO A 199 -9.90 6.50 -28.05
N ILE A 200 -8.96 5.64 -28.46
CA ILE A 200 -9.14 4.79 -29.65
C ILE A 200 -10.12 3.63 -29.37
N VAL A 201 -10.13 3.12 -28.14
CA VAL A 201 -10.91 1.92 -27.75
C VAL A 201 -12.30 2.31 -27.23
N SER A 202 -12.43 3.48 -26.61
CA SER A 202 -13.60 3.81 -25.80
C SER A 202 -14.63 4.69 -26.46
N ILE A 203 -14.34 5.37 -27.58
CA ILE A 203 -15.30 6.29 -28.24
C ILE A 203 -16.66 5.62 -28.53
N PRO A 204 -16.74 4.39 -29.05
CA PRO A 204 -18.03 3.71 -29.21
C PRO A 204 -18.69 3.37 -27.87
N LYS A 205 -17.90 2.95 -26.87
CA LYS A 205 -18.36 2.56 -25.53
C LYS A 205 -18.95 3.74 -24.77
N GLN A 206 -18.28 4.89 -24.77
CA GLN A 206 -18.72 6.13 -24.12
C GLN A 206 -20.03 6.67 -24.72
N LYS A 207 -20.29 6.45 -26.02
CA LYS A 207 -21.54 6.84 -26.66
C LYS A 207 -22.74 6.00 -26.20
N LEU A 208 -22.49 4.77 -25.75
CA LEU A 208 -23.54 3.81 -25.40
C LEU A 208 -23.69 3.64 -23.88
N VAL A 209 -22.64 3.88 -23.12
CA VAL A 209 -22.56 3.59 -21.69
C VAL A 209 -22.08 4.83 -20.94
N SER A 210 -22.95 5.36 -20.07
CA SER A 210 -22.59 6.48 -19.19
C SER A 210 -21.53 6.05 -18.16
N PRO A 211 -20.77 6.99 -17.59
CA PRO A 211 -19.77 6.68 -16.56
C PRO A 211 -20.38 5.94 -15.37
N GLU A 212 -21.60 6.29 -14.96
CA GLU A 212 -22.31 5.67 -13.84
C GLU A 212 -22.64 4.20 -14.11
N ILE A 213 -23.16 3.88 -15.30
CA ILE A 213 -23.47 2.50 -15.71
C ILE A 213 -22.18 1.68 -15.80
N PHE A 214 -21.12 2.27 -16.33
CA PHE A 214 -19.82 1.62 -16.38
C PHE A 214 -19.30 1.30 -14.98
N VAL A 215 -19.33 2.27 -14.05
CA VAL A 215 -18.94 2.03 -12.65
C VAL A 215 -19.82 0.98 -11.98
N ASP A 216 -21.12 0.95 -12.26
CA ASP A 216 -22.02 -0.09 -11.72
C ASP A 216 -21.62 -1.49 -12.18
N SER A 217 -21.15 -1.63 -13.43
CA SER A 217 -20.60 -2.89 -13.92
C SER A 217 -19.31 -3.29 -13.19
N MET A 218 -18.41 -2.33 -12.93
CA MET A 218 -17.19 -2.55 -12.14
C MET A 218 -17.53 -3.05 -10.73
N ILE A 219 -18.43 -2.37 -10.03
CA ILE A 219 -18.83 -2.72 -8.65
C ILE A 219 -19.49 -4.09 -8.61
N SER A 220 -20.31 -4.40 -9.60
CA SER A 220 -20.96 -5.72 -9.71
C SER A 220 -19.95 -6.84 -9.91
N LYS A 221 -18.97 -6.65 -10.81
CA LYS A 221 -17.88 -7.60 -11.03
C LYS A 221 -17.01 -7.75 -9.79
N PHE A 222 -16.63 -6.63 -9.17
CA PHE A 222 -15.71 -6.65 -8.03
C PHE A 222 -16.34 -7.30 -6.79
N ARG A 223 -17.66 -7.15 -6.58
CA ARG A 223 -18.42 -7.90 -5.56
C ARG A 223 -18.21 -9.40 -5.71
N LEU A 224 -18.31 -9.94 -6.93
CA LEU A 224 -18.14 -11.36 -7.19
C LEU A 224 -16.71 -11.82 -6.90
N GLN A 225 -15.72 -11.04 -7.33
CA GLN A 225 -14.29 -11.32 -7.13
C GLN A 225 -13.89 -11.31 -5.65
N LEU A 226 -14.32 -10.29 -4.88
CA LEU A 226 -14.08 -10.21 -3.43
C LEU A 226 -14.81 -11.33 -2.66
N THR A 227 -16.03 -11.67 -3.08
CA THR A 227 -16.76 -12.83 -2.52
C THR A 227 -16.02 -14.14 -2.83
N ARG A 228 -15.41 -14.27 -4.00
CA ARG A 228 -14.61 -15.44 -4.39
C ARG A 228 -13.37 -15.58 -3.49
N LEU A 229 -12.66 -14.50 -3.17
CA LEU A 229 -11.57 -14.52 -2.18
C LEU A 229 -12.04 -15.06 -0.82
N TYR A 230 -13.16 -14.53 -0.32
CA TYR A 230 -13.73 -14.99 0.94
C TYR A 230 -14.07 -16.50 0.91
N LYS A 231 -14.64 -17.00 -0.19
CA LYS A 231 -14.91 -18.43 -0.40
C LYS A 231 -13.63 -19.28 -0.46
N MET A 232 -12.47 -18.67 -0.70
CA MET A 232 -11.15 -19.27 -0.68
C MET A 232 -10.38 -18.99 0.63
N ASP A 233 -11.11 -18.92 1.75
CA ASP A 233 -10.61 -18.76 3.13
C ASP A 233 -9.98 -17.40 3.49
N ALA A 234 -10.06 -16.41 2.60
CA ALA A 234 -9.64 -15.05 2.96
C ALA A 234 -10.56 -14.48 4.05
N ARG A 235 -9.97 -13.93 5.12
CA ARG A 235 -10.72 -13.30 6.24
C ARG A 235 -10.28 -11.88 6.56
N LYS A 236 -9.05 -11.47 6.23
CA LYS A 236 -8.53 -10.13 6.49
C LYS A 236 -8.17 -9.48 5.16
N ILE A 237 -9.07 -8.67 4.63
CA ILE A 237 -8.98 -8.18 3.24
C ILE A 237 -8.96 -6.66 3.27
N ALA A 238 -7.87 -6.04 2.82
CA ALA A 238 -7.79 -4.60 2.60
C ALA A 238 -7.96 -4.31 1.11
N VAL A 239 -8.89 -3.43 0.78
CA VAL A 239 -9.23 -3.06 -0.60
C VAL A 239 -8.98 -1.56 -0.76
N ALA A 240 -7.99 -1.24 -1.59
CA ALA A 240 -7.68 0.13 -1.97
C ALA A 240 -8.73 0.69 -2.93
N ASN A 241 -9.09 1.95 -2.71
CA ASN A 241 -9.84 2.72 -3.68
C ASN A 241 -8.92 3.28 -4.77
N VAL A 242 -9.52 3.88 -5.80
CA VAL A 242 -8.80 4.45 -6.93
C VAL A 242 -8.30 5.85 -6.58
N GLY A 243 -7.04 6.15 -6.88
CA GLY A 243 -6.45 7.48 -6.70
C GLY A 243 -7.00 8.54 -7.66
N PRO A 244 -6.50 9.79 -7.59
CA PRO A 244 -6.89 10.85 -8.53
C PRO A 244 -6.28 10.63 -9.92
N VAL A 245 -6.82 9.66 -10.68
CA VAL A 245 -6.29 9.19 -11.97
C VAL A 245 -6.18 10.29 -13.05
N GLY A 246 -7.06 11.29 -13.04
CA GLY A 246 -6.96 12.43 -13.96
C GLY A 246 -5.79 13.36 -13.64
N CYS A 247 -5.14 13.20 -12.49
CA CYS A 247 -3.95 13.97 -12.10
C CYS A 247 -2.63 13.26 -12.46
N ILE A 248 -2.70 12.09 -13.08
CA ILE A 248 -1.51 11.34 -13.50
C ILE A 248 -0.77 12.13 -14.60
N PRO A 249 0.58 12.19 -14.58
CA PRO A 249 1.35 13.00 -15.53
C PRO A 249 1.04 12.74 -17.02
N ILE A 250 0.84 11.49 -17.43
CA ILE A 250 0.52 11.18 -18.83
C ILE A 250 -0.86 11.68 -19.22
N GLU A 251 -1.84 11.55 -18.32
CA GLU A 251 -3.20 12.03 -18.57
C GLU A 251 -3.19 13.56 -18.72
N ARG A 252 -2.43 14.26 -17.88
CA ARG A 252 -2.22 15.71 -18.01
C ARG A 252 -1.57 16.10 -19.34
N ALA A 253 -0.61 15.31 -19.81
CA ALA A 253 0.07 15.54 -21.08
C ALA A 253 -0.85 15.29 -22.28
N LEU A 254 -1.68 14.25 -22.22
CA LEU A 254 -2.64 13.89 -23.28
C LEU A 254 -3.89 14.78 -23.31
N ASN A 255 -4.21 15.48 -22.22
CA ASN A 255 -5.33 16.42 -22.13
C ASN A 255 -5.19 17.67 -23.03
N TYR A 256 -4.06 17.87 -23.72
CA TYR A 256 -3.83 19.03 -24.58
C TYR A 256 -3.71 18.65 -26.07
N LYS A 257 -4.19 19.54 -26.94
CA LYS A 257 -4.14 19.42 -28.42
C LYS A 257 -2.71 19.39 -29.02
N SER A 258 -1.68 19.40 -28.19
CA SER A 258 -0.26 19.48 -28.57
C SER A 258 0.57 18.72 -27.54
N TRP A 259 1.32 17.71 -27.99
CA TRP A 259 2.10 16.80 -27.13
C TRP A 259 3.27 17.46 -26.37
N TYR A 260 3.47 18.76 -26.55
CA TYR A 260 4.62 19.53 -26.06
C TYR A 260 4.29 20.42 -24.85
N THR A 261 3.01 20.59 -24.50
CA THR A 261 2.59 21.47 -23.40
C THR A 261 1.70 20.69 -22.44
N THR A 262 2.23 20.39 -21.27
CA THR A 262 1.46 19.77 -20.18
C THR A 262 0.42 20.75 -19.68
N SER A 263 -0.85 20.35 -19.65
CA SER A 263 -1.83 21.08 -18.86
C SER A 263 -1.45 20.97 -17.38
N ASP A 264 -1.41 22.10 -16.69
CA ASP A 264 -1.23 22.15 -15.24
C ASP A 264 -2.42 21.53 -14.47
N SER A 265 -3.55 21.30 -15.14
CA SER A 265 -4.81 20.84 -14.53
C SER A 265 -5.07 19.34 -14.73
N CYS A 266 -5.63 18.71 -13.69
CA CYS A 266 -6.11 17.34 -13.78
C CYS A 266 -7.33 17.23 -14.70
N ILE A 267 -7.59 16.04 -15.25
CA ILE A 267 -8.81 15.74 -16.00
C ILE A 267 -9.98 15.49 -15.03
N SER A 268 -10.85 16.48 -14.84
CA SER A 268 -11.96 16.39 -13.88
C SER A 268 -12.93 15.24 -14.19
N ALA A 269 -13.18 14.91 -15.46
CA ALA A 269 -14.08 13.82 -15.83
C ALA A 269 -13.61 12.45 -15.30
N MET A 270 -12.31 12.16 -15.39
CA MET A 270 -11.71 10.94 -14.87
C MET A 270 -11.78 10.89 -13.34
N ASN A 271 -11.42 11.99 -12.67
CA ASN A 271 -11.48 12.08 -11.21
C ASN A 271 -12.91 11.94 -10.68
N ASN A 272 -13.89 12.55 -11.34
CA ASN A 272 -15.30 12.42 -10.98
C ASN A 272 -15.78 10.96 -11.09
N ALA A 273 -15.42 10.26 -12.17
CA ALA A 273 -15.76 8.85 -12.34
C ALA A 273 -15.10 7.96 -11.27
N ALA A 274 -13.82 8.19 -10.97
CA ALA A 274 -13.10 7.52 -9.89
C ALA A 274 -13.76 7.77 -8.52
N MET A 275 -14.19 8.99 -8.22
CA MET A 275 -14.91 9.31 -6.98
C MET A 275 -16.27 8.62 -6.88
N VAL A 276 -16.99 8.47 -7.99
CA VAL A 276 -18.25 7.69 -8.04
C VAL A 276 -17.98 6.22 -7.73
N PHE A 277 -16.92 5.64 -8.32
CA PHE A 277 -16.48 4.28 -8.00
C PHE A 277 -16.10 4.15 -6.52
N ASN A 278 -15.25 5.03 -5.99
CA ASN A 278 -14.80 5.01 -4.60
C ASN A 278 -15.97 5.05 -3.60
N LYS A 279 -16.98 5.89 -3.88
CA LYS A 279 -18.21 5.95 -3.07
C LYS A 279 -18.96 4.62 -3.09
N LYS A 280 -19.15 4.02 -4.27
CA LYS A 280 -19.86 2.73 -4.39
C LYS A 280 -19.04 1.57 -3.83
N LEU A 281 -17.72 1.59 -3.95
CA LEU A 281 -16.81 0.62 -3.34
C LEU A 281 -16.92 0.67 -1.81
N LYS A 282 -16.94 1.86 -1.22
CA LYS A 282 -17.16 2.00 0.23
C LYS A 282 -18.47 1.35 0.68
N SER A 283 -19.56 1.54 -0.07
CA SER A 283 -20.84 0.87 0.20
C SER A 283 -20.75 -0.65 0.04
N LEU A 284 -20.06 -1.15 -1.00
CA LEU A 284 -19.82 -2.58 -1.21
C LEU A 284 -19.02 -3.18 -0.04
N ILE A 285 -18.00 -2.50 0.47
CA ILE A 285 -17.21 -2.98 1.62
C ILE A 285 -18.08 -3.07 2.89
N ILE A 286 -19.02 -2.15 3.10
CA ILE A 286 -20.00 -2.23 4.19
C ILE A 286 -20.90 -3.46 4.00
N GLU A 287 -21.46 -3.64 2.80
CA GLU A 287 -22.29 -4.79 2.43
C GLU A 287 -21.57 -6.13 2.70
N LEU A 288 -20.31 -6.25 2.26
CA LEU A 288 -19.50 -7.46 2.43
C LEU A 288 -19.23 -7.75 3.90
N ASN A 289 -18.89 -6.74 4.72
CA ASN A 289 -18.70 -6.93 6.16
C ASN A 289 -19.99 -7.39 6.88
N SER A 290 -21.16 -6.95 6.41
CA SER A 290 -22.44 -7.37 6.99
C SER A 290 -22.83 -8.80 6.60
N ASN A 291 -22.48 -9.25 5.40
CA ASN A 291 -22.94 -10.52 4.84
C ASN A 291 -21.92 -11.67 4.95
N LEU A 292 -20.63 -11.35 5.01
CA LEU A 292 -19.54 -12.33 5.03
C LEU A 292 -18.98 -12.47 6.45
N VAL A 293 -19.68 -13.27 7.25
CA VAL A 293 -19.34 -13.48 8.67
C VAL A 293 -17.89 -13.94 8.87
N GLN A 294 -17.32 -13.60 10.02
CA GLN A 294 -15.93 -13.92 10.38
C GLN A 294 -14.85 -13.31 9.48
N SER A 295 -15.23 -12.48 8.51
CA SER A 295 -14.30 -11.68 7.72
C SER A 295 -14.27 -10.23 8.19
N LYS A 296 -13.18 -9.54 7.85
CA LYS A 296 -13.02 -8.10 7.99
C LYS A 296 -12.54 -7.56 6.65
N PHE A 297 -13.35 -6.73 6.03
CA PHE A 297 -12.96 -5.93 4.87
C PHE A 297 -12.63 -4.50 5.30
N VAL A 298 -11.45 -4.00 4.93
CA VAL A 298 -11.03 -2.61 5.15
C VAL A 298 -11.05 -1.87 3.84
N TYR A 299 -11.67 -0.70 3.86
CA TYR A 299 -11.59 0.26 2.77
C TYR A 299 -10.36 1.15 3.00
N VAL A 300 -9.43 1.12 2.05
CA VAL A 300 -8.21 1.93 2.05
C VAL A 300 -8.43 3.16 1.15
N ASP A 301 -8.32 4.36 1.72
CA ASP A 301 -8.59 5.62 1.00
C ASP A 301 -7.33 6.21 0.33
N SER A 302 -6.81 5.48 -0.66
CA SER A 302 -5.73 5.94 -1.53
C SER A 302 -6.00 7.31 -2.13
N TYR A 303 -7.23 7.59 -2.59
CA TYR A 303 -7.61 8.90 -3.13
C TYR A 303 -7.34 10.03 -2.14
N GLY A 304 -7.78 9.86 -0.89
CA GLY A 304 -7.58 10.84 0.18
C GLY A 304 -6.09 11.07 0.47
N VAL A 305 -5.32 9.99 0.61
CA VAL A 305 -3.88 10.09 0.89
C VAL A 305 -3.11 10.78 -0.24
N ILE A 306 -3.30 10.34 -1.48
CA ILE A 306 -2.61 10.90 -2.64
C ILE A 306 -3.01 12.36 -2.84
N SER A 307 -4.29 12.68 -2.70
CA SER A 307 -4.75 14.07 -2.74
C SER A 307 -4.09 14.91 -1.66
N HIS A 308 -3.97 14.40 -0.43
CA HIS A 308 -3.29 15.12 0.64
C HIS A 308 -1.81 15.38 0.32
N ILE A 309 -1.10 14.39 -0.22
CA ILE A 309 0.28 14.55 -0.68
C ILE A 309 0.35 15.64 -1.75
N PHE A 310 -0.54 15.64 -2.75
CA PHE A 310 -0.55 16.66 -3.80
C PHE A 310 -0.82 18.07 -3.28
N HIS A 311 -1.67 18.24 -2.27
CA HIS A 311 -1.94 19.57 -1.69
C HIS A 311 -0.81 20.06 -0.78
N ASN A 312 -0.05 19.14 -0.18
CA ASN A 312 0.98 19.45 0.82
C ASN A 312 2.39 19.02 0.38
N TYR A 313 2.62 18.80 -0.92
CA TYR A 313 3.83 18.15 -1.43
C TYR A 313 5.14 18.79 -0.91
N LYS A 314 5.16 20.12 -0.76
CA LYS A 314 6.31 20.86 -0.20
C LYS A 314 6.61 20.49 1.25
N SER A 315 5.62 20.24 2.10
CA SER A 315 5.85 19.84 3.50
C SER A 315 6.44 18.43 3.61
N TYR A 316 6.22 17.60 2.60
CA TYR A 316 6.83 16.28 2.47
C TYR A 316 8.22 16.32 1.82
N GLY A 317 8.69 17.52 1.44
CA GLY A 317 10.00 17.73 0.82
C GLY A 317 10.01 17.55 -0.70
N PHE A 318 8.84 17.52 -1.35
CA PHE A 318 8.75 17.48 -2.82
C PHE A 318 8.79 18.90 -3.40
N GLU A 319 9.39 19.03 -4.58
CA GLU A 319 9.45 20.27 -5.36
C GLU A 319 8.40 20.31 -6.47
N ASP A 320 7.99 19.14 -6.99
CA ASP A 320 6.98 18.98 -8.02
C ASP A 320 6.16 17.71 -7.79
N TYR A 321 4.86 17.76 -8.11
CA TYR A 321 3.95 16.62 -8.06
C TYR A 321 3.14 16.45 -9.37
N LYS A 322 3.37 17.32 -10.35
CA LYS A 322 2.61 17.35 -11.61
C LYS A 322 3.40 16.71 -12.74
N THR A 323 4.70 16.93 -12.76
CA THR A 323 5.59 16.40 -13.79
C THR A 323 6.13 15.05 -13.35
N ALA A 324 6.42 14.21 -14.33
CA ALA A 324 7.16 12.99 -14.12
C ALA A 324 8.67 13.20 -14.14
N CYS A 325 9.35 12.47 -13.25
CA CYS A 325 10.81 12.40 -13.18
C CYS A 325 11.45 11.70 -14.40
N TRP A 326 10.77 10.71 -14.98
CA TRP A 326 11.19 10.09 -16.25
C TRP A 326 10.41 10.72 -17.42
N LYS A 327 11.13 11.12 -18.48
CA LYS A 327 10.55 11.67 -19.71
C LYS A 327 11.08 10.93 -20.94
N VAL A 328 10.17 10.62 -21.87
CA VAL A 328 10.54 10.28 -23.26
C VAL A 328 10.37 11.52 -24.11
N LEU A 329 11.50 12.04 -24.61
CA LEU A 329 11.48 13.14 -25.57
C LEU A 329 10.97 12.62 -26.90
N PRO A 330 10.01 13.29 -27.55
CA PRO A 330 9.61 12.88 -28.89
C PRO A 330 10.70 13.31 -29.87
N ASP A 331 11.27 12.35 -30.60
CA ASP A 331 12.08 12.64 -31.76
C ASP A 331 11.14 13.16 -32.86
N SER A 332 11.43 14.35 -33.38
CA SER A 332 10.78 14.98 -34.54
C SER A 332 10.78 14.11 -35.81
N SER A 333 11.56 13.04 -35.81
CA SER A 333 11.50 11.98 -36.80
C SER A 333 10.91 10.74 -36.15
N TRP A 334 9.85 10.16 -36.74
CA TRP A 334 9.24 8.87 -36.37
C TRP A 334 10.22 7.66 -36.46
N LYS A 335 11.53 7.88 -36.33
CA LYS A 335 12.55 6.87 -36.28
C LYS A 335 12.59 6.30 -34.86
N LEU A 336 12.49 4.98 -34.78
CA LEU A 336 12.72 4.15 -33.59
C LEU A 336 14.18 4.22 -33.05
N TYR A 337 14.79 5.40 -32.99
CA TYR A 337 16.00 5.60 -32.20
C TYR A 337 15.58 5.91 -30.77
N LYS A 338 15.79 4.93 -29.87
CA LYS A 338 15.57 5.05 -28.42
C LYS A 338 16.23 6.35 -27.93
N PRO A 339 15.47 7.42 -27.59
CA PRO A 339 16.07 8.54 -26.88
C PRO A 339 16.56 7.97 -25.55
N ALA A 340 17.80 8.29 -25.16
CA ALA A 340 18.26 7.94 -23.83
C ALA A 340 17.28 8.53 -22.81
N PRO A 341 16.71 7.71 -21.91
CA PRO A 341 15.74 8.18 -20.93
C PRO A 341 16.36 9.29 -20.07
N LEU A 342 15.76 10.49 -20.07
CA LEU A 342 16.14 11.55 -19.15
C LEU A 342 15.46 11.28 -17.81
N VAL A 343 16.27 10.87 -16.84
CA VAL A 343 15.88 10.70 -15.44
C VAL A 343 16.23 12.00 -14.70
N CYS A 344 15.34 12.49 -13.86
CA CYS A 344 15.59 13.68 -13.07
C CYS A 344 16.84 13.51 -12.15
N LYS A 345 17.60 14.59 -11.97
CA LYS A 345 18.88 14.56 -11.24
C LYS A 345 18.71 14.22 -9.75
N ASP A 346 17.62 14.72 -9.16
CA ASP A 346 17.18 14.37 -7.81
C ASP A 346 15.84 13.64 -7.89
N ARG A 347 15.89 12.32 -7.69
CA ARG A 347 14.73 11.44 -7.72
C ARG A 347 13.93 11.45 -6.41
N SER A 348 14.35 12.21 -5.40
CA SER A 348 13.71 12.31 -4.07
C SER A 348 12.82 13.56 -3.87
N ASN A 349 12.64 14.33 -4.95
CA ASN A 349 11.93 15.61 -4.97
C ASN A 349 10.65 15.61 -5.85
N SER A 350 10.27 14.48 -6.45
CA SER A 350 9.19 14.42 -7.46
C SER A 350 8.25 13.23 -7.25
N THR A 351 6.98 13.48 -6.94
CA THR A 351 6.04 12.42 -6.53
C THR A 351 5.73 11.37 -7.60
N ASN A 352 6.08 11.64 -8.86
CA ASN A 352 5.79 10.77 -10.00
C ASN A 352 7.03 10.51 -10.86
N SER A 353 7.10 9.34 -11.49
CA SER A 353 7.89 9.10 -12.70
C SER A 353 6.93 8.68 -13.81
N ALA A 354 7.28 8.85 -15.09
CA ALA A 354 6.36 8.55 -16.19
C ALA A 354 7.01 7.55 -17.12
N THR A 355 6.22 6.55 -17.47
CA THR A 355 6.51 5.61 -18.54
C THR A 355 5.63 5.94 -19.76
N PRO A 356 6.06 5.66 -20.99
CA PRO A 356 5.23 5.89 -22.19
C PRO A 356 4.00 4.98 -22.31
N LEU A 357 3.89 3.92 -21.50
CA LEU A 357 2.88 2.88 -21.69
C LEU A 357 2.03 2.62 -20.43
N GLU A 358 2.55 2.83 -19.22
CA GLU A 358 1.80 2.74 -17.96
C GLU A 358 2.37 3.78 -16.98
N SER A 359 1.88 5.02 -17.06
CA SER A 359 2.46 6.18 -16.33
C SER A 359 1.75 6.50 -15.03
N HIS A 360 1.04 5.52 -14.48
CA HIS A 360 0.02 5.70 -13.44
C HIS A 360 0.55 5.54 -12.02
N ASP A 361 1.80 5.11 -11.88
CA ASP A 361 2.37 4.68 -10.62
C ASP A 361 3.14 5.83 -9.94
N MET A 362 2.94 5.95 -8.63
CA MET A 362 3.68 6.89 -7.79
C MET A 362 5.09 6.33 -7.60
N ASP A 363 5.97 6.62 -8.54
CA ASP A 363 7.25 5.93 -8.69
C ASP A 363 8.38 6.43 -7.79
N GLU A 364 8.06 7.29 -6.82
CA GLU A 364 9.06 7.86 -5.93
C GLU A 364 9.18 7.03 -4.64
N PRO A 365 10.39 6.54 -4.27
CA PRO A 365 10.58 5.80 -3.03
C PRO A 365 10.05 6.53 -1.79
N ARG A 366 10.08 7.87 -1.79
CA ARG A 366 9.57 8.71 -0.71
C ARG A 366 8.04 8.79 -0.70
N ALA A 367 7.41 8.97 -1.86
CA ALA A 367 5.96 9.04 -1.97
C ALA A 367 5.31 7.67 -1.67
N MET A 368 5.94 6.58 -2.13
CA MET A 368 5.58 5.20 -1.75
C MET A 368 5.74 4.95 -0.26
N TYR A 369 6.80 5.46 0.35
CA TYR A 369 6.99 5.33 1.79
C TYR A 369 5.91 6.07 2.58
N ILE A 370 5.67 7.35 2.27
CA ILE A 370 4.62 8.14 2.94
C ILE A 370 3.26 7.48 2.78
N PHE A 371 2.98 6.96 1.58
CA PHE A 371 1.72 6.24 1.36
C PHE A 371 1.68 4.96 2.21
N GLY A 372 2.72 4.13 2.20
CA GLY A 372 2.73 2.82 2.88
C GLY A 372 2.64 2.96 4.38
N ASP A 373 3.43 3.87 4.92
CA ASP A 373 3.38 4.29 6.31
C ASP A 373 1.97 4.74 6.68
N SER A 374 1.33 5.62 5.90
CA SER A 374 -0.04 6.08 6.21
C SER A 374 -1.12 4.98 6.21
N LEU A 375 -0.84 3.82 5.60
CA LEU A 375 -1.73 2.66 5.59
C LEU A 375 -1.52 1.75 6.82
N VAL A 376 -0.33 1.78 7.42
CA VAL A 376 0.08 0.94 8.55
C VAL A 376 0.06 1.71 9.86
N ASP A 377 0.68 2.90 9.89
CA ASP A 377 0.80 3.77 11.06
C ASP A 377 -0.23 4.91 11.02
N ALA A 378 -0.93 5.11 12.13
CA ALA A 378 -1.94 6.16 12.30
C ALA A 378 -1.34 7.51 12.74
N GLY A 379 -0.02 7.71 12.66
CA GLY A 379 0.58 9.02 12.92
C GLY A 379 2.09 9.09 13.20
N ASN A 380 2.95 8.36 12.48
CA ASN A 380 4.38 8.33 12.78
C ASN A 380 5.27 8.89 11.66
N ILE A 381 5.75 10.11 11.85
CA ILE A 381 6.60 10.85 10.90
C ILE A 381 8.12 10.58 11.06
N ASN A 382 8.53 9.47 11.68
CA ASN A 382 9.93 9.25 12.08
C ASN A 382 10.95 9.05 10.93
N TYR A 383 10.51 8.92 9.66
CA TYR A 383 11.41 8.51 8.57
C TYR A 383 11.44 9.47 7.36
N ILE A 384 11.22 10.76 7.62
CA ILE A 384 11.81 11.79 6.76
C ILE A 384 13.34 11.71 6.93
N ASN A 385 14.07 11.62 5.81
CA ASN A 385 15.54 11.59 5.69
C ASN A 385 16.27 12.30 6.87
N PRO A 386 17.27 11.67 7.52
CA PRO A 386 18.03 12.27 8.63
C PRO A 386 18.69 13.63 8.30
N LEU A 387 18.73 14.05 7.03
CA LEU A 387 19.24 15.35 6.59
C LEU A 387 18.25 16.53 6.73
N THR A 388 16.97 16.31 7.02
CA THR A 388 15.96 17.40 7.09
C THR A 388 15.26 17.50 8.45
N LYS A 389 15.94 17.11 9.53
CA LYS A 389 15.43 17.17 10.91
C LYS A 389 15.34 18.62 11.40
N ASN A 390 14.32 19.35 10.97
CA ASN A 390 13.86 20.59 11.61
C ASN A 390 12.49 20.35 12.26
N ASN A 391 12.49 20.37 13.59
CA ASN A 391 11.45 19.91 14.53
C ASN A 391 10.13 20.72 14.56
N ASN A 392 9.67 21.36 13.47
CA ASN A 392 8.59 22.36 13.54
C ASN A 392 7.37 22.12 12.63
N TYR A 393 6.89 20.88 12.46
CA TYR A 393 5.63 20.65 11.74
C TYR A 393 4.53 20.07 12.66
N PRO A 394 3.38 20.76 12.84
CA PRO A 394 2.30 20.32 13.70
C PRO A 394 1.44 19.21 13.07
N ASN A 395 0.96 18.30 13.94
CA ASN A 395 0.20 17.09 13.61
C ASN A 395 -1.29 17.35 13.24
N GLY A 396 -1.78 16.72 12.16
CA GLY A 396 -3.18 16.31 11.92
C GLY A 396 -4.11 17.23 11.10
N ILE A 397 -4.93 16.69 10.18
CA ILE A 397 -5.98 17.42 9.40
C ILE A 397 -7.21 16.54 9.03
N ASP A 398 -8.41 16.92 9.50
CA ASP A 398 -9.75 16.33 9.23
C ASP A 398 -10.48 17.07 8.10
N PHE A 399 -11.46 16.43 7.41
CA PHE A 399 -12.59 17.12 6.76
C PHE A 399 -13.86 16.23 6.75
N PRO A 400 -15.09 16.73 7.08
CA PRO A 400 -15.58 18.11 6.90
C PRO A 400 -16.20 18.82 8.13
N SER A 401 -16.16 20.16 8.07
CA SER A 401 -16.77 21.19 8.92
C SER A 401 -16.94 20.90 10.43
N GLY A 402 -15.92 21.28 11.20
CA GLY A 402 -16.11 21.72 12.58
C GLY A 402 -15.75 20.75 13.70
N LYS A 403 -15.17 19.56 13.44
CA LYS A 403 -14.62 18.68 14.49
C LYS A 403 -13.27 18.07 14.07
N ARG A 404 -12.49 17.67 15.09
CA ARG A 404 -11.02 17.39 15.09
C ARG A 404 -10.64 16.02 14.51
N PHE A 405 -9.52 15.98 13.80
CA PHE A 405 -8.88 14.82 13.15
C PHE A 405 -8.49 13.69 14.11
N THR A 406 -8.72 12.45 13.67
CA THR A 406 -8.43 11.21 14.42
C THR A 406 -7.23 10.41 13.91
N GLY A 407 -6.53 10.87 12.86
CA GLY A 407 -5.35 10.18 12.32
C GLY A 407 -5.64 8.92 11.48
N ARG A 408 -6.87 8.71 11.00
CA ARG A 408 -7.28 7.48 10.30
C ARG A 408 -7.75 7.75 8.87
N SER A 409 -6.93 7.40 7.88
CA SER A 409 -7.17 7.59 6.42
C SER A 409 -8.07 6.51 5.79
N THR A 410 -9.06 6.00 6.53
CA THR A 410 -9.86 4.82 6.14
C THR A 410 -11.29 4.93 6.69
N ASN A 411 -12.09 3.85 6.64
CA ASN A 411 -13.39 3.78 7.36
C ASN A 411 -13.26 3.77 8.91
N GLY A 412 -12.23 4.44 9.45
CA GLY A 412 -11.86 4.46 10.86
C GLY A 412 -10.98 3.27 11.30
N ARG A 413 -10.42 2.49 10.36
CA ARG A 413 -9.57 1.30 10.61
C ARG A 413 -8.35 1.20 9.69
N THR A 414 -7.12 1.04 10.18
CA THR A 414 -5.92 0.85 9.34
C THR A 414 -5.74 -0.62 8.91
N VAL A 415 -4.73 -0.91 8.08
CA VAL A 415 -4.32 -2.30 7.78
C VAL A 415 -3.94 -3.04 9.07
N VAL A 416 -3.40 -2.32 10.07
CA VAL A 416 -3.08 -2.85 11.40
C VAL A 416 -4.32 -3.20 12.22
N ASP A 417 -5.46 -2.53 12.04
CA ASP A 417 -6.68 -2.80 12.82
C ASP A 417 -7.39 -4.13 12.47
N ILE A 418 -7.04 -4.73 11.33
CA ILE A 418 -7.56 -6.06 10.94
C ILE A 418 -6.55 -7.18 11.13
N ILE A 419 -5.31 -6.81 11.41
CA ILE A 419 -4.23 -7.65 11.87
C ILE A 419 -4.57 -8.06 13.31
#